data_AF-A0A1X6NUY1-F1
#
_entry.id   AF-A0A1X6NUY1-F1
#
_cell.length_a   1.000
_cell.length_b   1.000
_cell.length_c   1.000
_cell.angle_alpha   90.00
_cell.angle_beta   90.00
_cell.angle_gamma   90.00
#
_symmetry.space_group_name_H-M   'P 1'
#
loop_
_entity.id
_entity.type
_entity.pdbx_description
1 polymer ?
#
loop_
_entity_poly.entity_id
_entity_poly.type
_entity_poly.pdbx_seq_one_letter_code
_entity_poly.pdbx_strand_id
1 'polypeptide(L)'
;MGTPEDLALGGWDISSASLADAADRAGVLEPDLRRQLRPHTGAMVPLRGAYDPSFIADNQAPRADHVMPDGWSKQRRLDALRGDIRDFKAASGVDFVVVVWTANSERYSEERAGLNDSADALLGAIARGEGEVSPSTLYAVAAILEGCPFINGSPQNTLVAGALDLASRHGVAVVGDDFKSGQTKMKSVLVDYLIGCGVKVKTMVTYNHLGNNDMYQLTDGVMWKPKSAAKSRVIDDIVDGNGVLYAPGEARPDHVVVVKYVPFLGDSKRDVSEYTSETFMDAHYTTVMHNECLDSALCAPLILDLALLTELLTRIDFQVGGAAPSPDAPYEPLHPVLSVLSFYMKIPLTPPGEPIVNSLGRQRAAVENLLRACVGLAPESDLLLETKCVPARGGGS
;
A
#
# COMPACT_ATOMS: atom_id res chain seq x y z
N MET A 1 -8.93 -18.15 -6.92
CA MET A 1 -8.19 -17.30 -5.98
C MET A 1 -8.13 -18.07 -4.68
N GLY A 2 -6.97 -18.09 -4.01
CA GLY A 2 -6.90 -18.65 -2.66
C GLY A 2 -7.78 -17.87 -1.69
N THR A 3 -8.04 -18.46 -0.54
CA THR A 3 -8.72 -17.82 0.59
C THR A 3 -7.71 -17.48 1.69
N PRO A 4 -8.05 -16.62 2.66
CA PRO A 4 -7.19 -16.38 3.81
C PRO A 4 -6.83 -17.64 4.61
N GLU A 5 -7.67 -18.68 4.55
CA GLU A 5 -7.44 -19.96 5.23
C GLU A 5 -6.31 -20.79 4.58
N ASP A 6 -6.00 -20.51 3.31
CA ASP A 6 -4.96 -21.20 2.54
C ASP A 6 -3.55 -20.60 2.76
N LEU A 7 -3.43 -19.53 3.56
CA LEU A 7 -2.19 -18.81 3.76
C LEU A 7 -1.30 -19.44 4.83
N ALA A 8 -0.07 -19.79 4.46
CA ALA A 8 1.01 -20.02 5.41
C ALA A 8 1.67 -18.69 5.78
N LEU A 9 1.88 -18.44 7.08
CA LEU A 9 2.48 -17.19 7.58
C LEU A 9 3.89 -17.42 8.11
N GLY A 10 4.81 -16.56 7.68
CA GLY A 10 6.17 -16.42 8.19
C GLY A 10 6.60 -14.96 8.12
N GLY A 11 7.79 -14.62 8.60
CA GLY A 11 8.32 -13.27 8.45
C GLY A 11 9.39 -12.91 9.47
N TRP A 12 9.75 -11.64 9.47
CA TRP A 12 10.84 -11.06 10.27
C TRP A 12 10.32 -9.94 11.15
N ASP A 13 10.90 -9.77 12.33
CA ASP A 13 10.72 -8.58 13.17
C ASP A 13 12.06 -8.28 13.85
N ILE A 14 12.28 -7.03 14.22
CA ILE A 14 13.42 -6.65 15.05
C ILE A 14 13.20 -7.02 16.52
N SER A 15 11.99 -7.42 16.90
CA SER A 15 11.58 -7.89 18.23
C SER A 15 11.44 -9.42 18.28
N SER A 16 11.90 -10.01 19.37
CA SER A 16 11.87 -11.46 19.62
C SER A 16 10.52 -11.99 20.12
N ALA A 17 9.53 -11.11 20.28
CA ALA A 17 8.23 -11.47 20.83
C ALA A 17 7.52 -12.50 19.94
N SER A 18 7.02 -13.57 20.56
CA SER A 18 6.12 -14.50 19.88
C SER A 18 4.87 -13.78 19.36
N LEU A 19 4.16 -14.34 18.39
CA LEU A 19 2.90 -13.75 17.91
C LEU A 19 1.84 -13.66 19.00
N ALA A 20 1.86 -14.55 20.01
CA ALA A 20 0.99 -14.42 21.19
C ALA A 20 1.34 -13.17 22.02
N ASP A 21 2.62 -12.95 22.31
CA ASP A 21 3.07 -11.80 23.09
C ASP A 21 2.94 -10.49 22.30
N ALA A 22 3.11 -10.55 20.97
CA ALA A 22 2.84 -9.45 20.07
C ALA A 22 1.35 -9.07 20.05
N ALA A 23 0.44 -10.06 20.04
CA ALA A 23 -1.00 -9.82 20.14
C ALA A 23 -1.38 -9.20 21.49
N ASP A 24 -0.73 -9.62 22.57
CA ASP A 24 -0.91 -9.02 23.90
C ASP A 24 -0.44 -7.56 23.93
N ARG A 25 0.74 -7.29 23.38
CA ARG A 25 1.32 -5.94 23.27
C ARG A 25 0.48 -5.02 22.38
N ALA A 26 -0.07 -5.52 21.28
CA ALA A 26 -0.85 -4.73 20.33
C ALA A 26 -2.23 -4.34 20.89
N GLY A 27 -2.85 -5.18 21.71
CA GLY A 27 -4.13 -4.87 22.37
C GLY A 27 -5.31 -4.71 21.40
N VAL A 28 -5.22 -5.27 20.19
CA VAL A 28 -6.24 -5.16 19.13
C VAL A 28 -7.35 -6.19 19.32
N LEU A 29 -6.98 -7.43 19.61
CA LEU A 29 -7.91 -8.54 19.74
C LEU A 29 -8.50 -8.58 21.15
N GLU A 30 -9.78 -8.96 21.24
CA GLU A 30 -10.47 -9.16 22.52
C GLU A 30 -9.69 -10.12 23.44
N PRO A 31 -9.67 -9.91 24.76
CA PRO A 31 -8.92 -10.74 25.70
C PRO A 31 -9.22 -12.24 25.59
N ASP A 32 -10.50 -12.59 25.36
CA ASP A 32 -10.93 -13.99 25.23
C ASP A 32 -10.35 -14.65 23.97
N LEU A 33 -10.35 -13.92 22.84
CA LEU A 33 -9.78 -14.39 21.59
C LEU A 33 -8.26 -14.56 21.69
N ARG A 34 -7.55 -13.64 22.35
CA ARG A 34 -6.11 -13.80 22.62
C ARG A 34 -5.81 -15.05 23.44
N ARG A 35 -6.62 -15.33 24.48
CA ARG A 35 -6.49 -16.55 25.28
C ARG A 35 -6.67 -17.82 24.42
N GLN A 36 -7.66 -17.82 23.52
CA GLN A 36 -7.92 -18.94 22.62
C GLN A 36 -6.82 -19.14 21.58
N LEU A 37 -6.24 -18.06 21.05
CA LEU A 37 -5.20 -18.12 20.02
C LEU A 37 -3.80 -18.40 20.58
N ARG A 38 -3.52 -18.07 21.85
CA ARG A 38 -2.18 -18.23 22.46
C ARG A 38 -1.56 -19.63 22.30
N PRO A 39 -2.29 -20.76 22.43
CA PRO A 39 -1.75 -22.09 22.15
C PRO A 39 -1.27 -22.28 20.70
N HIS A 40 -1.85 -21.56 19.74
CA HIS A 40 -1.52 -21.63 18.32
C HIS A 40 -0.39 -20.66 17.93
N THR A 41 -0.34 -19.49 18.57
CA THR A 41 0.58 -18.40 18.18
C THR A 41 1.80 -18.25 19.10
N GLY A 42 1.82 -18.94 20.25
CA GLY A 42 2.91 -18.82 21.23
C GLY A 42 4.26 -19.39 20.76
N ALA A 43 4.25 -20.37 19.85
CA ALA A 43 5.46 -20.92 19.25
C ALA A 43 5.91 -20.19 17.98
N MET A 44 5.08 -19.28 17.45
CA MET A 44 5.39 -18.52 16.24
C MET A 44 6.26 -17.32 16.61
N VAL A 45 7.55 -17.41 16.37
CA VAL A 45 8.53 -16.35 16.64
C VAL A 45 9.07 -15.80 15.31
N PRO A 46 9.09 -14.48 15.08
CA PRO A 46 9.65 -13.90 13.87
C PRO A 46 11.13 -14.24 13.68
N LEU A 47 11.57 -14.33 12.42
CA LEU A 47 12.98 -14.39 12.07
C LEU A 47 13.70 -13.07 12.37
N ARG A 48 15.04 -13.11 12.38
CA ARG A 48 15.88 -11.94 12.65
C ARG A 48 15.73 -10.87 11.58
N GLY A 49 15.24 -9.69 11.96
CA GLY A 49 15.07 -8.57 11.05
C GLY A 49 16.39 -7.89 10.66
N ALA A 50 16.50 -7.46 9.40
CA ALA A 50 17.49 -6.45 9.02
C ALA A 50 17.17 -5.12 9.70
N TYR A 51 18.14 -4.57 10.44
CA TYR A 51 17.98 -3.35 11.24
C TYR A 51 19.07 -2.33 10.89
N ASP A 52 18.63 -1.10 10.68
CA ASP A 52 19.48 0.08 10.54
C ASP A 52 18.82 1.23 11.32
N PRO A 53 19.39 1.65 12.48
CA PRO A 53 18.79 2.67 13.32
C PRO A 53 18.67 4.03 12.62
N SER A 54 19.45 4.28 11.56
CA SER A 54 19.37 5.56 10.82
C SER A 54 18.12 5.70 9.95
N PHE A 55 17.35 4.62 9.76
CA PHE A 55 16.15 4.61 8.93
C PHE A 55 14.84 4.67 9.69
N ILE A 56 14.84 4.44 11.01
CA ILE A 56 13.65 4.49 11.86
C ILE A 56 13.89 5.39 13.08
N ALA A 57 12.85 5.69 13.85
CA ALA A 57 13.00 6.56 15.03
C ALA A 57 13.88 5.91 16.11
N ASP A 58 14.72 6.71 16.78
CA ASP A 58 15.60 6.24 17.87
C ASP A 58 14.83 5.55 19.01
N ASN A 59 13.56 5.93 19.20
CA ASN A 59 12.69 5.34 20.21
C ASN A 59 12.31 3.87 19.95
N GLN A 60 12.69 3.31 18.79
CA GLN A 60 12.55 1.90 18.48
C GLN A 60 13.75 1.06 18.96
N ALA A 61 14.88 1.67 19.32
CA ALA A 61 16.09 0.94 19.71
C ALA A 61 15.85 -0.08 20.86
N PRO A 62 15.06 0.21 21.91
CA PRO A 62 14.77 -0.77 22.96
C PRO A 62 13.97 -2.00 22.50
N ARG A 63 13.29 -1.92 21.35
CA ARG A 63 12.51 -3.02 20.75
C ARG A 63 13.40 -3.97 19.92
N ALA A 64 14.58 -3.51 19.49
CA ALA A 64 15.45 -4.20 18.55
C ALA A 64 16.34 -5.28 19.21
N ASP A 65 15.76 -6.36 19.74
CA ASP A 65 16.46 -7.46 20.41
C ASP A 65 16.63 -8.73 19.54
N HIS A 66 16.03 -8.74 18.34
CA HIS A 66 15.99 -9.88 17.42
C HIS A 66 16.45 -9.49 16.01
N VAL A 67 17.61 -8.86 15.93
CA VAL A 67 18.16 -8.35 14.67
C VAL A 67 19.20 -9.28 14.07
N MET A 68 19.45 -9.15 12.76
CA MET A 68 20.59 -9.79 12.10
C MET A 68 21.91 -9.31 12.74
N PRO A 69 22.96 -10.16 12.83
CA PRO A 69 24.15 -9.82 13.60
C PRO A 69 24.86 -8.54 13.14
N ASP A 70 25.39 -7.82 14.12
CA ASP A 70 26.23 -6.65 13.88
C ASP A 70 27.48 -7.02 13.07
N GLY A 71 27.94 -6.09 12.22
CA GLY A 71 29.08 -6.29 11.34
C GLY A 71 28.80 -7.09 10.06
N TRP A 72 27.60 -7.65 9.88
CA TRP A 72 27.20 -8.19 8.58
C TRP A 72 27.10 -7.08 7.54
N SER A 73 27.77 -7.26 6.39
CA SER A 73 27.61 -6.37 5.24
C SER A 73 26.17 -6.41 4.72
N LYS A 74 25.76 -5.36 4.00
CA LYS A 74 24.43 -5.32 3.36
C LYS A 74 24.23 -6.50 2.38
N GLN A 75 25.29 -6.88 1.65
CA GLN A 75 25.27 -8.09 0.82
C GLN A 75 24.98 -9.36 1.64
N ARG A 76 25.66 -9.56 2.78
CA ARG A 76 25.42 -10.74 3.62
C ARG A 76 24.01 -10.76 4.21
N ARG A 77 23.46 -9.60 4.57
CA ARG A 77 22.06 -9.46 5.02
C ARG A 77 21.09 -9.81 3.88
N LEU A 78 21.32 -9.30 2.67
CA LEU A 78 20.54 -9.66 1.48
C LEU A 78 20.57 -11.18 1.23
N ASP A 79 21.75 -11.80 1.24
CA ASP A 79 21.88 -13.23 0.98
C ASP A 79 21.16 -14.08 2.04
N ALA A 80 21.16 -13.64 3.30
CA ALA A 80 20.41 -14.28 4.38
C ALA A 80 18.89 -14.15 4.18
N LEU A 81 18.38 -12.95 3.85
CA LEU A 81 16.96 -12.76 3.54
C LEU A 81 16.48 -13.65 2.39
N ARG A 82 17.30 -13.79 1.35
CA ARG A 82 17.04 -14.70 0.22
C ARG A 82 17.03 -16.16 0.68
N GLY A 83 17.95 -16.55 1.56
CA GLY A 83 17.97 -17.86 2.20
C GLY A 83 16.68 -18.15 2.98
N ASP A 84 16.28 -17.21 3.83
CA ASP A 84 15.07 -17.30 4.64
C ASP A 84 13.80 -17.50 3.77
N ILE A 85 13.68 -16.79 2.63
CA ILE A 85 12.58 -16.97 1.68
C ILE A 85 12.54 -18.40 1.12
N ARG A 86 13.70 -18.93 0.70
CA ARG A 86 13.79 -20.30 0.17
C ARG A 86 13.48 -21.35 1.24
N ASP A 87 14.00 -21.16 2.44
CA ASP A 87 13.80 -22.07 3.56
C ASP A 87 12.32 -22.08 3.98
N PHE A 88 11.67 -20.91 4.03
CA PHE A 88 10.23 -20.81 4.28
C PHE A 88 9.43 -21.55 3.20
N LYS A 89 9.74 -21.32 1.92
CA LYS A 89 9.06 -21.99 0.80
C LYS A 89 9.19 -23.52 0.90
N ALA A 90 10.39 -24.02 1.16
CA ALA A 90 10.66 -25.45 1.31
C ALA A 90 9.97 -26.06 2.54
N ALA A 91 9.98 -25.37 3.68
CA ALA A 91 9.43 -25.87 4.94
C ALA A 91 7.89 -25.86 4.97
N SER A 92 7.26 -24.86 4.36
CA SER A 92 5.80 -24.72 4.31
C SER A 92 5.17 -25.51 3.15
N GLY A 93 5.94 -25.84 2.11
CA GLY A 93 5.46 -26.54 0.93
C GLY A 93 4.58 -25.67 0.01
N VAL A 94 4.65 -24.34 0.15
CA VAL A 94 3.89 -23.40 -0.69
C VAL A 94 4.52 -23.26 -2.08
N ASP A 95 3.67 -23.15 -3.09
CA ASP A 95 4.12 -22.94 -4.48
C ASP A 95 4.52 -21.47 -4.76
N PHE A 96 3.92 -20.54 -4.01
CA PHE A 96 4.01 -19.09 -4.23
C PHE A 96 4.22 -18.35 -2.91
N VAL A 97 5.03 -17.28 -2.95
CA VAL A 97 5.34 -16.45 -1.77
C VAL A 97 5.17 -14.98 -2.15
N VAL A 98 4.43 -14.23 -1.33
CA VAL A 98 4.36 -12.77 -1.40
C VAL A 98 5.03 -12.18 -0.17
N VAL A 99 5.93 -11.24 -0.37
CA VAL A 99 6.58 -10.50 0.72
C VAL A 99 5.87 -9.17 0.91
N VAL A 100 5.36 -8.92 2.12
CA VAL A 100 4.65 -7.67 2.45
C VAL A 100 5.40 -6.92 3.54
N TRP A 101 5.83 -5.69 3.24
CA TRP A 101 6.38 -4.79 4.24
C TRP A 101 5.25 -4.17 5.07
N THR A 102 5.14 -4.59 6.34
CA THR A 102 4.25 -3.98 7.34
C THR A 102 5.01 -3.56 8.61
N ALA A 103 6.32 -3.32 8.47
CA ALA A 103 7.16 -2.83 9.54
C ALA A 103 7.06 -1.31 9.67
N ASN A 104 7.77 -0.77 10.67
CA ASN A 104 7.89 0.64 10.93
C ASN A 104 8.18 1.47 9.65
N SER A 105 7.54 2.65 9.54
CA SER A 105 7.75 3.56 8.41
C SER A 105 9.19 4.11 8.43
N GLU A 106 9.95 3.88 7.37
CA GLU A 106 11.32 4.41 7.29
C GLU A 106 11.32 5.88 6.82
N ARG A 107 12.43 6.60 7.03
CA ARG A 107 12.69 7.84 6.28
C ARG A 107 12.88 7.53 4.79
N TYR A 108 12.81 8.55 3.95
CA TYR A 108 13.22 8.40 2.55
C TYR A 108 14.72 8.15 2.41
N SER A 109 15.06 7.26 1.48
CA SER A 109 16.39 7.13 0.92
C SER A 109 16.63 8.25 -0.11
N GLU A 110 17.87 8.71 -0.21
CA GLU A 110 18.27 9.62 -1.29
C GLU A 110 18.28 8.90 -2.64
N GLU A 111 17.61 9.47 -3.64
CA GLU A 111 17.63 8.97 -5.02
C GLU A 111 18.70 9.71 -5.81
N ARG A 112 19.71 8.98 -6.31
CA ARG A 112 20.88 9.57 -6.97
C ARG A 112 21.44 8.67 -8.06
N ALA A 113 21.92 9.30 -9.13
CA ALA A 113 22.57 8.60 -10.24
C ALA A 113 23.78 7.77 -9.76
N GLY A 114 23.88 6.51 -10.19
CA GLY A 114 24.93 5.57 -9.80
C GLY A 114 24.79 4.97 -8.39
N LEU A 115 23.71 5.30 -7.67
CA LEU A 115 23.38 4.70 -6.37
C LEU A 115 22.21 3.73 -6.49
N ASN A 116 21.07 4.21 -6.95
CA ASN A 116 19.79 3.48 -6.93
C ASN A 116 18.87 3.85 -8.12
N ASP A 117 19.46 4.36 -9.20
CA ASP A 117 18.78 4.78 -10.43
C ASP A 117 18.60 3.65 -11.46
N SER A 118 19.31 2.54 -11.29
CA SER A 118 19.20 1.32 -12.12
C SER A 118 19.44 0.07 -11.28
N ALA A 119 19.01 -1.09 -11.79
CA ALA A 119 19.18 -2.36 -11.08
C ALA A 119 20.65 -2.66 -10.77
N ASP A 120 21.55 -2.41 -11.73
CA ASP A 120 22.98 -2.65 -11.58
C ASP A 120 23.62 -1.70 -10.55
N ALA A 121 23.21 -0.42 -10.57
CA ALA A 121 23.66 0.56 -9.58
C ALA A 121 23.22 0.16 -8.17
N LEU A 122 21.95 -0.24 -8.01
CA LEU A 122 21.38 -0.65 -6.72
C LEU A 122 22.07 -1.91 -6.17
N LEU A 123 22.24 -2.96 -6.99
CA LEU A 123 22.96 -4.17 -6.59
C LEU A 123 24.43 -3.87 -6.24
N GLY A 124 25.08 -3.00 -7.01
CA GLY A 124 26.42 -2.52 -6.70
C GLY A 124 26.50 -1.73 -5.39
N ALA A 125 25.50 -0.90 -5.09
CA ALA A 125 25.39 -0.14 -3.85
C ALA A 125 25.22 -1.05 -2.62
N ILE A 126 24.41 -2.12 -2.75
CA ILE A 126 24.29 -3.16 -1.73
C ILE A 126 25.64 -3.84 -1.48
N ALA A 127 26.35 -4.22 -2.55
CA ALA A 127 27.66 -4.88 -2.45
C ALA A 127 28.72 -3.99 -1.76
N ARG A 128 28.69 -2.67 -2.04
CA ARG A 128 29.58 -1.69 -1.41
C ARG A 128 29.16 -1.28 0.01
N GLY A 129 27.95 -1.65 0.45
CA GLY A 129 27.43 -1.28 1.76
C GLY A 129 27.04 0.20 1.89
N GLU A 130 26.59 0.82 0.79
CA GLU A 130 26.22 2.25 0.74
C GLU A 130 25.15 2.59 1.79
N GLY A 131 25.31 3.72 2.48
CA GLY A 131 24.44 4.13 3.60
C GLY A 131 22.96 4.25 3.24
N GLU A 132 22.66 4.77 2.04
CA GLU A 132 21.29 5.06 1.57
C GLU A 132 20.50 3.84 1.07
N VAL A 133 21.06 2.63 1.18
CA VAL A 133 20.33 1.37 0.98
C VAL A 133 19.60 1.00 2.28
N SER A 134 18.30 1.27 2.34
CA SER A 134 17.49 0.98 3.53
C SER A 134 17.28 -0.53 3.78
N PRO A 135 16.90 -0.94 5.00
CA PRO A 135 16.41 -2.29 5.26
C PRO A 135 15.27 -2.69 4.33
N SER A 136 14.23 -1.86 4.14
CA SER A 136 13.12 -2.19 3.22
C SER A 136 13.59 -2.48 1.79
N THR A 137 14.59 -1.74 1.30
CA THR A 137 15.22 -1.99 -0.02
C THR A 137 15.87 -3.37 -0.07
N LEU A 138 16.51 -3.83 1.01
CA LEU A 138 17.09 -5.18 1.08
C LEU A 138 16.01 -6.27 0.99
N TYR A 139 14.86 -6.10 1.65
CA TYR A 139 13.75 -7.06 1.55
C TYR A 139 13.13 -7.05 0.14
N ALA A 140 12.94 -5.87 -0.47
CA ALA A 140 12.42 -5.76 -1.82
C ALA A 140 13.35 -6.46 -2.83
N VAL A 141 14.66 -6.19 -2.76
CA VAL A 141 15.64 -6.84 -3.63
C VAL A 141 15.72 -8.35 -3.35
N ALA A 142 15.65 -8.79 -2.09
CA ALA A 142 15.60 -10.22 -1.76
C ALA A 142 14.40 -10.92 -2.39
N ALA A 143 13.21 -10.33 -2.26
CA ALA A 143 11.97 -10.86 -2.82
C ALA A 143 12.06 -10.96 -4.34
N ILE A 144 12.48 -9.88 -5.02
CA ILE A 144 12.62 -9.84 -6.48
C ILE A 144 13.62 -10.89 -6.98
N LEU A 145 14.79 -11.02 -6.33
CA LEU A 145 15.81 -11.99 -6.72
C LEU A 145 15.39 -13.45 -6.48
N GLU A 146 14.42 -13.70 -5.59
CA GLU A 146 13.82 -15.03 -5.38
C GLU A 146 12.49 -15.21 -6.13
N GLY A 147 12.14 -14.31 -7.05
CA GLY A 147 10.93 -14.43 -7.88
C GLY A 147 9.62 -14.23 -7.10
N CYS A 148 9.68 -13.60 -5.93
CA CYS A 148 8.55 -13.41 -5.03
C CYS A 148 8.06 -11.95 -5.11
N PRO A 149 6.76 -11.70 -5.35
CA PRO A 149 6.25 -10.34 -5.37
C PRO A 149 6.50 -9.58 -4.06
N PHE A 150 6.68 -8.28 -4.17
CA PHE A 150 6.91 -7.39 -3.03
C PHE A 150 5.84 -6.30 -2.92
N ILE A 151 5.27 -6.15 -1.73
CA ILE A 151 4.24 -5.14 -1.44
C ILE A 151 4.78 -4.20 -0.37
N ASN A 152 4.91 -2.91 -0.69
CA ASN A 152 5.30 -1.88 0.25
C ASN A 152 4.08 -1.27 0.96
N GLY A 153 3.79 -1.75 2.17
CA GLY A 153 2.67 -1.26 2.98
C GLY A 153 2.91 0.07 3.71
N SER A 154 4.10 0.65 3.58
CA SER A 154 4.55 1.84 4.33
C SER A 154 4.93 2.98 3.37
N PRO A 155 5.08 4.24 3.85
CA PRO A 155 5.17 5.41 3.00
C PRO A 155 6.58 5.72 2.48
N GLN A 156 7.63 5.01 2.91
CA GLN A 156 8.99 5.25 2.41
C GLN A 156 9.14 4.83 0.93
N ASN A 157 10.09 5.43 0.23
CA ASN A 157 10.39 5.20 -1.18
C ASN A 157 11.24 3.93 -1.39
N THR A 158 10.79 2.78 -0.88
CA THR A 158 11.49 1.49 -1.02
C THR A 158 11.70 1.12 -2.50
N LEU A 159 10.68 1.36 -3.32
CA LEU A 159 10.65 0.99 -4.74
C LEU A 159 11.23 2.11 -5.62
N VAL A 160 12.49 2.49 -5.33
CA VAL A 160 13.31 3.39 -6.15
C VAL A 160 13.46 2.87 -7.58
N ALA A 161 13.87 3.75 -8.52
CA ALA A 161 14.02 3.41 -9.94
C ALA A 161 14.83 2.11 -10.17
N GLY A 162 15.92 1.89 -9.42
CA GLY A 162 16.71 0.67 -9.52
C GLY A 162 15.99 -0.60 -9.05
N ALA A 163 15.10 -0.50 -8.07
CA ALA A 163 14.27 -1.63 -7.63
C ALA A 163 13.17 -1.93 -8.67
N LEU A 164 12.57 -0.90 -9.27
CA LEU A 164 11.59 -1.06 -10.36
C LEU A 164 12.21 -1.65 -11.63
N ASP A 165 13.42 -1.21 -12.00
CA ASP A 165 14.21 -1.80 -13.09
C ASP A 165 14.52 -3.27 -12.78
N LEU A 166 14.94 -3.59 -11.56
CA LEU A 166 15.21 -4.98 -11.15
C LEU A 166 13.95 -5.85 -11.24
N ALA A 167 12.81 -5.38 -10.70
CA ALA A 167 11.53 -6.05 -10.81
C ALA A 167 11.14 -6.32 -12.28
N SER A 168 11.40 -5.35 -13.16
CA SER A 168 11.13 -5.47 -14.59
C SER A 168 12.02 -6.50 -15.28
N ARG A 169 13.33 -6.53 -14.96
CA ARG A 169 14.26 -7.53 -15.50
C ARG A 169 13.92 -8.96 -15.08
N HIS A 170 13.35 -9.12 -13.88
CA HIS A 170 12.98 -10.42 -13.33
C HIS A 170 11.51 -10.81 -13.57
N GLY A 171 10.69 -9.91 -14.12
CA GLY A 171 9.25 -10.15 -14.31
C GLY A 171 8.49 -10.36 -13.00
N VAL A 172 8.91 -9.70 -11.90
CA VAL A 172 8.34 -9.89 -10.56
C VAL A 172 7.42 -8.74 -10.21
N ALA A 173 6.21 -9.07 -9.75
CA ALA A 173 5.23 -8.06 -9.37
C ALA A 173 5.66 -7.24 -8.15
N VAL A 174 5.42 -5.93 -8.21
CA VAL A 174 5.59 -5.00 -7.10
C VAL A 174 4.36 -4.12 -6.92
N VAL A 175 4.04 -3.81 -5.67
CA VAL A 175 2.89 -3.00 -5.28
C VAL A 175 3.32 -1.99 -4.23
N GLY A 176 2.85 -0.76 -4.31
CA GLY A 176 3.28 0.32 -3.43
C GLY A 176 2.46 1.59 -3.67
N ASP A 177 2.41 2.55 -2.75
CA ASP A 177 2.99 2.62 -1.41
C ASP A 177 1.95 3.07 -0.36
N ASP A 178 2.20 2.71 0.91
CA ASP A 178 1.41 3.01 2.13
C ASP A 178 -0.05 2.52 2.09
N PHE A 179 -0.45 1.66 3.02
CA PHE A 179 -1.83 1.15 3.06
C PHE A 179 -2.86 2.26 3.17
N LYS A 180 -3.87 2.24 2.30
CA LYS A 180 -5.00 3.16 2.32
C LYS A 180 -6.10 2.65 3.24
N SER A 181 -5.86 2.77 4.54
CA SER A 181 -6.88 2.54 5.58
C SER A 181 -7.70 3.80 5.89
N GLY A 182 -8.84 3.59 6.55
CA GLY A 182 -9.62 4.61 7.29
C GLY A 182 -9.73 5.99 6.64
N GLN A 183 -9.10 6.98 7.28
CA GLN A 183 -9.24 8.41 6.92
C GLN A 183 -8.87 8.73 5.47
N THR A 184 -7.75 8.23 4.97
CA THR A 184 -7.33 8.56 3.60
C THR A 184 -8.24 7.90 2.57
N LYS A 185 -8.74 6.70 2.87
CA LYS A 185 -9.75 6.02 2.04
C LYS A 185 -11.03 6.87 1.97
N MET A 186 -11.53 7.35 3.10
CA MET A 186 -12.70 8.25 3.14
C MET A 186 -12.45 9.59 2.45
N LYS A 187 -11.28 10.19 2.62
CA LYS A 187 -10.89 11.45 1.93
C LYS A 187 -11.00 11.30 0.41
N SER A 188 -10.45 10.21 -0.14
CA SER A 188 -10.48 9.95 -1.59
C SER A 188 -11.90 9.76 -2.16
N VAL A 189 -12.85 9.32 -1.33
CA VAL A 189 -14.27 9.24 -1.72
C VAL A 189 -14.94 10.61 -1.60
N LEU A 190 -14.74 11.29 -0.47
CA LEU A 190 -15.43 12.54 -0.18
C LEU A 190 -15.01 13.67 -1.14
N VAL A 191 -13.71 13.80 -1.41
CA VAL A 191 -13.21 14.87 -2.29
C VAL A 191 -13.67 14.63 -3.74
N ASP A 192 -13.63 13.39 -4.21
CA ASP A 192 -14.15 13.00 -5.53
C ASP A 192 -15.66 13.29 -5.64
N TYR A 193 -16.43 12.94 -4.60
CA TYR A 193 -17.85 13.28 -4.51
C TYR A 193 -18.12 14.78 -4.57
N LEU A 194 -17.43 15.59 -3.75
CA LEU A 194 -17.63 17.04 -3.70
C LEU A 194 -17.32 17.68 -5.06
N ILE A 195 -16.16 17.38 -5.64
CA ILE A 195 -15.73 17.91 -6.94
C ILE A 195 -16.67 17.43 -8.05
N GLY A 196 -17.09 16.16 -8.01
CA GLY A 196 -18.05 15.58 -8.95
C GLY A 196 -19.43 16.24 -8.90
N CYS A 197 -19.84 16.76 -7.73
CA CYS A 197 -21.06 17.55 -7.57
C CYS A 197 -20.91 19.04 -7.94
N GLY A 198 -19.74 19.46 -8.46
CA GLY A 198 -19.49 20.86 -8.76
C GLY A 198 -19.19 21.73 -7.52
N VAL A 199 -18.82 21.10 -6.39
CA VAL A 199 -18.47 21.79 -5.14
C VAL A 199 -16.96 21.94 -5.05
N LYS A 200 -16.49 23.20 -5.00
CA LYS A 200 -15.06 23.52 -4.99
C LYS A 200 -14.50 23.41 -3.59
N VAL A 201 -13.78 22.33 -3.29
CA VAL A 201 -13.05 22.20 -2.02
C VAL A 201 -11.98 23.29 -1.92
N LYS A 202 -11.97 24.03 -0.82
CA LYS A 202 -11.03 25.15 -0.56
C LYS A 202 -10.04 24.82 0.53
N THR A 203 -10.50 24.15 1.59
CA THR A 203 -9.63 23.76 2.71
C THR A 203 -9.95 22.34 3.18
N MET A 204 -8.91 21.64 3.61
CA MET A 204 -8.96 20.33 4.22
C MET A 204 -8.01 20.30 5.41
N VAL A 205 -8.55 20.15 6.61
CA VAL A 205 -7.76 20.05 7.83
C VAL A 205 -8.05 18.71 8.48
N THR A 206 -7.04 17.85 8.56
CA THR A 206 -7.18 16.48 9.06
C THR A 206 -6.30 16.23 10.27
N TYR A 207 -6.91 15.94 11.41
CA TYR A 207 -6.25 15.57 12.66
C TYR A 207 -6.36 14.06 12.87
N ASN A 208 -5.26 13.42 13.27
CA ASN A 208 -5.23 12.00 13.57
C ASN A 208 -4.47 11.80 14.88
N HIS A 209 -5.00 10.95 15.77
CA HIS A 209 -4.30 10.59 17.00
C HIS A 209 -4.61 9.15 17.41
N LEU A 210 -3.57 8.45 17.85
CA LEU A 210 -3.60 7.08 18.36
C LEU A 210 -2.35 6.82 19.20
N GLY A 211 -2.34 5.70 19.93
CA GLY A 211 -1.33 5.34 20.93
C GLY A 211 -0.54 4.07 20.62
N ASN A 212 -0.63 3.53 19.41
CA ASN A 212 0.12 2.33 19.01
C ASN A 212 1.56 2.67 18.55
N ASN A 213 2.34 1.63 18.22
CA ASN A 213 3.75 1.78 17.85
C ASN A 213 3.96 2.50 16.50
N ASP A 214 2.99 2.44 15.57
CA ASP A 214 3.06 3.22 14.32
C ASP A 214 3.13 4.71 14.66
N MET A 215 2.24 5.19 15.52
CA MET A 215 2.24 6.60 15.90
C MET A 215 3.38 6.98 16.85
N TYR A 216 3.86 6.05 17.69
CA TYR A 216 5.00 6.29 18.57
C TYR A 216 6.26 6.62 17.76
N GLN A 217 6.52 5.91 16.67
CA GLN A 217 7.62 6.22 15.76
C GLN A 217 7.48 7.60 15.11
N LEU A 218 6.26 7.98 14.72
CA LEU A 218 6.01 9.26 14.03
C LEU A 218 6.10 10.49 14.95
N THR A 219 6.45 10.31 16.23
CA THR A 219 6.87 11.42 17.10
C THR A 219 8.20 12.02 16.65
N ASP A 220 9.01 11.26 15.92
CA ASP A 220 10.19 11.76 15.22
C ASP A 220 9.77 12.53 13.96
N GLY A 221 10.17 13.80 13.88
CA GLY A 221 9.84 14.68 12.76
C GLY A 221 10.41 14.25 11.41
N VAL A 222 11.49 13.45 11.38
CA VAL A 222 12.06 12.88 10.16
C VAL A 222 11.17 11.76 9.65
N MET A 223 10.78 10.83 10.52
CA MET A 223 9.91 9.69 10.17
C MET A 223 8.48 10.13 9.82
N TRP A 224 8.06 11.30 10.32
CA TRP A 224 6.80 11.91 9.94
C TRP A 224 6.74 12.33 8.46
N LYS A 225 7.85 12.79 7.86
CA LYS A 225 7.84 13.42 6.52
C LYS A 225 7.22 12.53 5.43
N PRO A 226 7.60 11.24 5.27
CA PRO A 226 6.97 10.37 4.28
C PRO A 226 5.46 10.21 4.47
N LYS A 227 5.03 9.96 5.71
CA LYS A 227 3.60 9.78 6.03
C LYS A 227 2.80 11.06 5.81
N SER A 228 3.38 12.24 6.07
CA SER A 228 2.78 13.53 5.76
C SER A 228 2.58 13.71 4.26
N ALA A 229 3.63 13.48 3.47
CA ALA A 229 3.57 13.60 2.01
C ALA A 229 2.53 12.64 1.40
N ALA A 230 2.48 11.39 1.87
CA ALA A 230 1.50 10.39 1.45
C ALA A 230 0.04 10.83 1.65
N LYS A 231 -0.24 11.44 2.81
CA LYS A 231 -1.60 11.90 3.16
C LYS A 231 -2.02 13.17 2.42
N SER A 232 -1.05 13.97 1.96
CA SER A 232 -1.31 15.23 1.27
C SER A 232 -1.56 15.08 -0.23
N ARG A 233 -0.83 14.18 -0.91
CA ARG A 233 -0.85 14.03 -2.38
C ARG A 233 -2.07 13.29 -2.95
N VAL A 234 -2.81 12.56 -2.11
CA VAL A 234 -3.92 11.67 -2.53
C VAL A 234 -5.12 12.37 -3.20
N ILE A 235 -5.13 13.70 -3.27
CA ILE A 235 -6.21 14.49 -3.87
C ILE A 235 -5.75 15.25 -5.12
N ASP A 236 -4.46 15.17 -5.46
CA ASP A 236 -3.85 16.04 -6.45
C ASP A 236 -4.46 15.83 -7.84
N ASP A 237 -4.62 14.58 -8.27
CA ASP A 237 -5.24 14.20 -9.55
C ASP A 237 -6.75 14.51 -9.60
N ILE A 238 -7.44 14.44 -8.46
CA ILE A 238 -8.87 14.72 -8.38
C ILE A 238 -9.13 16.22 -8.59
N VAL A 239 -8.30 17.08 -7.97
CA VAL A 239 -8.34 18.53 -8.16
C VAL A 239 -7.96 18.90 -9.59
N ASP A 240 -6.86 18.35 -10.11
CA ASP A 240 -6.38 18.61 -11.47
C ASP A 240 -7.37 18.10 -12.54
N GLY A 241 -8.20 17.11 -12.20
CA GLY A 241 -9.22 16.54 -13.07
C GLY A 241 -10.43 17.45 -13.36
N ASN A 242 -10.59 18.58 -12.66
CA ASN A 242 -11.71 19.49 -12.86
C ASN A 242 -11.26 20.93 -13.15
N GLY A 243 -10.93 21.19 -14.42
CA GLY A 243 -10.49 22.51 -14.90
C GLY A 243 -11.54 23.63 -14.84
N VAL A 244 -12.82 23.31 -14.57
CA VAL A 244 -13.88 24.30 -14.38
C VAL A 244 -13.87 24.86 -12.96
N LEU A 245 -13.72 23.99 -11.96
CA LEU A 245 -13.61 24.41 -10.56
C LEU A 245 -12.21 24.95 -10.25
N TYR A 246 -11.16 24.38 -10.84
CA TYR A 246 -9.77 24.76 -10.58
C TYR A 246 -9.10 25.16 -11.90
N ALA A 247 -8.95 26.47 -12.13
CA ALA A 247 -8.33 26.94 -13.36
C ALA A 247 -6.85 26.51 -13.43
N PRO A 248 -6.28 26.28 -14.63
CA PRO A 248 -4.85 25.98 -14.76
C PRO A 248 -3.97 27.04 -14.08
N GLY A 249 -3.12 26.60 -13.15
CA GLY A 249 -2.24 27.49 -12.38
C GLY A 249 -2.90 28.16 -11.16
N GLU A 250 -4.18 27.87 -10.87
CA GLU A 250 -4.81 28.25 -9.61
C GLU A 250 -4.15 27.52 -8.43
N ALA A 251 -4.16 28.17 -7.25
CA ALA A 251 -3.71 27.52 -6.02
C ALA A 251 -4.59 26.30 -5.70
N ARG A 252 -3.92 25.22 -5.28
CA ARG A 252 -4.59 24.03 -4.75
C ARG A 252 -5.30 24.36 -3.42
N PRO A 253 -6.29 23.55 -3.00
CA PRO A 253 -6.92 23.71 -1.69
C PRO A 253 -5.88 23.67 -0.56
N ASP A 254 -6.09 24.49 0.47
CA ASP A 254 -5.26 24.41 1.68
C ASP A 254 -5.40 23.01 2.29
N HIS A 255 -4.29 22.30 2.46
CA HIS A 255 -4.31 20.92 2.94
C HIS A 255 -3.37 20.76 4.13
N VAL A 256 -3.95 20.60 5.31
CA VAL A 256 -3.23 20.44 6.57
C VAL A 256 -3.46 19.04 7.13
N VAL A 257 -2.36 18.35 7.46
CA VAL A 257 -2.38 17.03 8.07
C VAL A 257 -1.64 17.08 9.40
N VAL A 258 -2.31 16.67 10.47
CA VAL A 258 -1.76 16.60 11.82
C VAL A 258 -1.85 15.16 12.31
N VAL A 259 -0.76 14.66 12.87
CA VAL A 259 -0.72 13.41 13.63
C VAL A 259 -0.19 13.66 15.04
N LYS A 260 -0.75 12.97 16.03
CA LYS A 260 -0.30 13.04 17.42
C LYS A 260 -0.32 11.67 18.08
N TYR A 261 0.77 11.36 18.80
CA TYR A 261 0.86 10.20 19.65
C TYR A 261 0.12 10.44 20.98
N VAL A 262 -0.86 9.59 21.27
CA VAL A 262 -1.68 9.63 22.49
C VAL A 262 -1.73 8.22 23.09
N PRO A 263 -0.79 7.87 23.99
CA PRO A 263 -0.56 6.48 24.43
C PRO A 263 -1.82 5.76 24.93
N PHE A 264 -2.69 6.46 25.65
CA PHE A 264 -3.89 5.88 26.26
C PHE A 264 -4.83 5.22 25.24
N LEU A 265 -4.83 5.69 23.99
CA LEU A 265 -5.74 5.18 22.97
C LEU A 265 -5.29 3.85 22.36
N GLY A 266 -4.03 3.43 22.57
CA GLY A 266 -3.51 2.22 21.93
C GLY A 266 -3.78 2.22 20.43
N ASP A 267 -4.32 1.12 19.90
CA ASP A 267 -4.67 0.99 18.47
C ASP A 267 -5.97 1.72 18.06
N SER A 268 -6.72 2.29 19.01
CA SER A 268 -7.94 3.04 18.74
C SER A 268 -7.64 4.39 18.12
N LYS A 269 -7.55 4.40 16.79
CA LYS A 269 -7.32 5.58 15.98
C LYS A 269 -8.55 6.45 15.94
N ARG A 270 -8.32 7.73 16.22
CA ARG A 270 -9.29 8.79 16.05
C ARG A 270 -8.84 9.74 14.98
N ASP A 271 -9.75 10.12 14.10
CA ASP A 271 -9.55 11.24 13.20
C ASP A 271 -10.71 12.22 13.22
N VAL A 272 -10.35 13.49 13.06
CA VAL A 272 -11.28 14.61 12.91
C VAL A 272 -10.85 15.35 11.66
N SER A 273 -11.72 15.38 10.67
CA SER A 273 -11.44 15.98 9.36
C SER A 273 -12.48 17.04 9.06
N GLU A 274 -12.03 18.26 8.77
CA GLU A 274 -12.87 19.37 8.32
C GLU A 274 -12.58 19.65 6.84
N TYR A 275 -13.64 19.75 6.05
CA TYR A 275 -13.61 20.10 4.64
C TYR A 275 -14.48 21.34 4.44
N THR A 276 -13.89 22.49 4.09
CA THR A 276 -14.64 23.69 3.72
C THR A 276 -14.55 23.92 2.23
N SER A 277 -15.71 24.11 1.61
CA SER A 277 -15.87 24.22 0.16
C SER A 277 -16.71 25.44 -0.22
N GLU A 278 -16.52 25.94 -1.43
CA GLU A 278 -17.36 26.95 -2.08
C GLU A 278 -18.40 26.26 -2.99
N THR A 279 -19.62 26.76 -2.94
CA THR A 279 -20.77 26.26 -3.73
C THR A 279 -21.42 27.42 -4.49
N PHE A 280 -22.68 27.28 -4.90
CA PHE A 280 -23.42 28.32 -5.61
C PHE A 280 -23.44 29.65 -4.82
N MET A 281 -23.25 30.77 -5.53
CA MET A 281 -23.16 32.12 -4.95
C MET A 281 -22.08 32.27 -3.87
N ASP A 282 -20.94 31.59 -4.04
CA ASP A 282 -19.81 31.59 -3.12
C ASP A 282 -20.20 31.14 -1.69
N ALA A 283 -21.32 30.43 -1.55
CA ALA A 283 -21.79 29.95 -0.26
C ALA A 283 -20.88 28.83 0.23
N HIS A 284 -20.48 28.92 1.51
CA HIS A 284 -19.63 27.92 2.13
C HIS A 284 -20.43 26.67 2.52
N TYR A 285 -19.87 25.51 2.19
CA TYR A 285 -20.31 24.20 2.65
C TYR A 285 -19.19 23.54 3.44
N THR A 286 -19.41 23.36 4.75
CA THR A 286 -18.42 22.76 5.65
C THR A 286 -18.91 21.40 6.13
N THR A 287 -18.08 20.38 5.92
CA THR A 287 -18.29 19.02 6.43
C THR A 287 -17.26 18.73 7.51
N VAL A 288 -17.72 18.33 8.70
CA VAL A 288 -16.86 17.81 9.78
C VAL A 288 -17.14 16.33 9.96
N MET A 289 -16.09 15.52 9.90
CA MET A 289 -16.15 14.07 10.05
C MET A 289 -15.31 13.64 11.24
N HIS A 290 -15.89 12.79 12.10
CA HIS A 290 -15.17 12.11 13.16
C HIS A 290 -15.21 10.60 12.91
N ASN A 291 -14.05 9.97 12.81
CA ASN A 291 -13.95 8.52 12.72
C ASN A 291 -13.19 7.97 13.94
N GLU A 292 -13.67 6.85 14.46
CA GLU A 292 -13.03 6.06 15.50
C GLU A 292 -13.00 4.59 15.05
N CYS A 293 -11.81 3.98 15.09
CA CYS A 293 -11.60 2.61 14.65
C CYS A 293 -10.33 2.02 15.26
N LEU A 294 -10.25 0.70 15.37
CA LEU A 294 -8.97 0.02 15.55
C LEU A 294 -8.23 0.03 14.21
N ASP A 295 -7.09 0.73 14.13
CA ASP A 295 -6.38 0.92 12.85
C ASP A 295 -5.88 -0.41 12.29
N SER A 296 -5.40 -1.29 13.16
CA SER A 296 -4.96 -2.64 12.79
C SER A 296 -6.11 -3.49 12.25
N ALA A 297 -7.33 -3.32 12.77
CA ALA A 297 -8.51 -4.04 12.27
C ALA A 297 -8.95 -3.56 10.88
N LEU A 298 -8.68 -2.29 10.53
CA LEU A 298 -8.85 -1.80 9.16
C LEU A 298 -7.72 -2.24 8.23
N CYS A 299 -6.50 -2.38 8.74
CA CYS A 299 -5.32 -2.67 7.94
C CYS A 299 -5.16 -4.17 7.61
N ALA A 300 -5.37 -5.06 8.59
CA ALA A 300 -5.14 -6.50 8.41
C ALA A 300 -5.91 -7.10 7.22
N PRO A 301 -7.20 -6.79 6.98
CA PRO A 301 -7.89 -7.27 5.78
C PRO A 301 -7.30 -6.75 4.47
N LEU A 302 -6.75 -5.53 4.45
CA LEU A 302 -6.10 -4.99 3.24
C LEU A 302 -4.82 -5.77 2.91
N ILE A 303 -4.07 -6.20 3.92
CA ILE A 303 -2.86 -7.04 3.74
C ILE A 303 -3.24 -8.38 3.10
N LEU A 304 -4.32 -9.00 3.60
CA LEU A 304 -4.82 -10.27 3.05
C LEU A 304 -5.29 -10.11 1.61
N ASP A 305 -6.11 -9.10 1.33
CA ASP A 305 -6.58 -8.79 -0.03
C ASP A 305 -5.41 -8.57 -0.98
N LEU A 306 -4.42 -7.76 -0.57
CA LEU A 306 -3.23 -7.46 -1.37
C LEU A 306 -2.41 -8.72 -1.68
N ALA A 307 -2.18 -9.60 -0.71
CA ALA A 307 -1.45 -10.83 -0.92
C ALA A 307 -2.19 -11.76 -1.90
N LEU A 308 -3.48 -11.98 -1.69
CA LEU A 308 -4.29 -12.88 -2.50
C LEU A 308 -4.54 -12.34 -3.91
N LEU A 309 -4.77 -11.03 -4.06
CA LEU A 309 -4.95 -10.42 -5.37
C LEU A 309 -3.63 -10.36 -6.13
N THR A 310 -2.50 -10.12 -5.46
CA THR A 310 -1.18 -10.19 -6.12
C THR A 310 -0.91 -11.59 -6.66
N GLU A 311 -1.17 -12.63 -5.87
CA GLU A 311 -1.11 -14.02 -6.35
C GLU A 311 -1.99 -14.24 -7.57
N LEU A 312 -3.26 -13.80 -7.52
CA LEU A 312 -4.18 -13.96 -8.64
C LEU A 312 -3.69 -13.25 -9.91
N LEU A 313 -3.24 -12.00 -9.79
CA LEU A 313 -2.79 -11.18 -10.91
C LEU A 313 -1.52 -11.74 -11.56
N THR A 314 -0.64 -12.38 -10.78
CA THR A 314 0.54 -13.07 -11.35
C THR A 314 0.21 -14.33 -12.15
N ARG A 315 -1.03 -14.83 -12.08
CA ARG A 315 -1.53 -15.92 -12.94
C ARG A 315 -2.27 -15.43 -14.17
N ILE A 316 -2.35 -14.11 -14.38
CA ILE A 316 -3.01 -13.51 -15.54
C ILE A 316 -1.96 -13.16 -16.58
N ASP A 317 -2.06 -13.84 -17.73
CA ASP A 317 -1.33 -13.47 -18.94
C ASP A 317 -2.30 -12.99 -20.02
N PHE A 318 -1.80 -12.19 -20.95
CA PHE A 318 -2.55 -11.66 -22.09
C PHE A 318 -1.74 -11.77 -23.38
N GLN A 319 -2.43 -11.79 -24.52
CA GLN A 319 -1.77 -11.67 -25.83
C GLN A 319 -1.97 -10.26 -26.36
N VAL A 320 -0.88 -9.63 -26.82
CA VAL A 320 -0.94 -8.39 -27.59
C VAL A 320 -1.21 -8.74 -29.05
N GLY A 321 -2.41 -8.43 -29.55
CA GLY A 321 -2.81 -8.76 -30.92
C GLY A 321 -4.03 -7.97 -31.40
N GLY A 322 -4.34 -8.09 -32.70
CA GLY A 322 -5.52 -7.47 -33.31
C GLY A 322 -6.85 -8.14 -32.89
N ALA A 323 -7.92 -7.90 -33.63
CA ALA A 323 -9.30 -8.29 -33.26
C ALA A 323 -9.55 -9.80 -32.99
N ALA A 324 -8.59 -10.68 -33.25
CA ALA A 324 -8.65 -12.10 -32.90
C ALA A 324 -7.32 -12.56 -32.28
N PRO A 325 -7.35 -13.43 -31.24
CA PRO A 325 -6.15 -14.01 -30.66
C PRO A 325 -5.39 -14.78 -31.74
N SER A 326 -4.11 -14.48 -31.90
CA SER A 326 -3.23 -15.24 -32.78
C SER A 326 -2.86 -16.54 -32.07
N PRO A 327 -3.14 -17.73 -32.64
CA PRO A 327 -2.75 -19.00 -32.04
C PRO A 327 -1.24 -19.09 -31.76
N ASP A 328 -0.44 -18.35 -32.54
CA ASP A 328 1.01 -18.38 -32.52
C ASP A 328 1.64 -17.23 -31.71
N ALA A 329 0.85 -16.29 -31.18
CA ALA A 329 1.39 -15.21 -30.35
C ALA A 329 1.69 -15.70 -28.92
N PRO A 330 2.82 -15.31 -28.30
CA PRO A 330 3.06 -15.63 -26.91
C PRO A 330 2.08 -14.87 -26.00
N TYR A 331 1.70 -15.53 -24.91
CA TYR A 331 1.08 -14.85 -23.78
C TYR A 331 2.18 -14.14 -22.97
N GLU A 332 1.87 -12.94 -22.51
CA GLU A 332 2.76 -12.08 -21.74
C GLU A 332 2.10 -11.76 -20.38
N PRO A 333 2.88 -11.70 -19.29
CA PRO A 333 2.36 -11.33 -17.98
C PRO A 333 2.02 -9.84 -17.92
N LEU A 334 1.19 -9.46 -16.95
CA LEU A 334 0.95 -8.05 -16.61
C LEU A 334 2.26 -7.30 -16.30
N HIS A 335 2.23 -5.97 -16.48
CA HIS A 335 3.36 -5.12 -16.10
C HIS A 335 3.74 -5.36 -14.62
N PRO A 336 5.05 -5.43 -14.28
CA PRO A 336 5.52 -5.70 -12.92
C PRO A 336 4.91 -4.78 -11.85
N VAL A 337 4.75 -3.50 -12.14
CA VAL A 337 4.01 -2.57 -11.27
C VAL A 337 2.52 -2.81 -11.41
N LEU A 338 1.88 -3.45 -10.42
CA LEU A 338 0.46 -3.78 -10.45
C LEU A 338 -0.42 -2.59 -10.01
N SER A 339 -0.48 -1.54 -10.84
CA SER A 339 -1.28 -0.32 -10.59
C SER A 339 -2.76 -0.59 -10.38
N VAL A 340 -3.31 -1.72 -10.86
CA VAL A 340 -4.71 -2.12 -10.59
C VAL A 340 -5.00 -2.26 -9.08
N LEU A 341 -3.98 -2.51 -8.26
CA LEU A 341 -4.11 -2.62 -6.79
C LEU A 341 -4.08 -1.25 -6.07
N SER A 342 -4.11 -0.14 -6.80
CA SER A 342 -4.15 1.23 -6.26
C SER A 342 -5.31 1.51 -5.29
N PHE A 343 -6.39 0.72 -5.36
CA PHE A 343 -7.49 0.76 -4.40
C PHE A 343 -7.00 0.63 -2.94
N TYR A 344 -5.92 -0.12 -2.74
CA TYR A 344 -5.36 -0.45 -1.43
C TYR A 344 -4.22 0.48 -0.99
N MET A 345 -3.72 1.35 -1.87
CA MET A 345 -2.51 2.16 -1.64
C MET A 345 -2.83 3.66 -1.59
N LYS A 346 -2.12 4.42 -0.74
CA LYS A 346 -2.26 5.88 -0.61
C LYS A 346 -1.47 6.61 -1.68
N ILE A 347 -0.29 6.10 -2.03
CA ILE A 347 0.58 6.65 -3.07
C ILE A 347 0.77 5.57 -4.12
N PRO A 348 -0.22 5.33 -5.00
CA PRO A 348 -0.11 4.24 -5.96
C PRO A 348 1.09 4.42 -6.89
N LEU A 349 1.88 3.36 -7.05
CA LEU A 349 2.89 3.25 -8.09
C LEU A 349 2.21 2.95 -9.43
N THR A 350 2.68 3.60 -10.49
CA THR A 350 2.17 3.40 -11.84
C THR A 350 3.30 3.04 -12.82
N PRO A 351 3.00 2.19 -13.82
CA PRO A 351 3.84 2.02 -15.00
C PRO A 351 4.21 3.37 -15.65
N PRO A 352 5.37 3.45 -16.34
CA PRO A 352 5.77 4.65 -17.07
C PRO A 352 4.67 5.14 -18.04
N GLY A 353 4.24 6.38 -17.86
CA GLY A 353 3.22 7.02 -18.70
C GLY A 353 1.76 6.80 -18.26
N GLU A 354 1.50 5.89 -17.30
CA GLU A 354 0.16 5.76 -16.71
C GLU A 354 -0.09 6.89 -15.70
N PRO A 355 -1.20 7.65 -15.82
CA PRO A 355 -1.53 8.71 -14.88
C PRO A 355 -1.93 8.13 -13.52
N ILE A 356 -1.59 8.84 -12.45
CA ILE A 356 -2.06 8.52 -11.10
C ILE A 356 -3.57 8.77 -11.01
N VAL A 357 -4.29 7.81 -10.43
CA VAL A 357 -5.72 7.92 -10.12
C VAL A 357 -5.91 7.59 -8.65
N ASN A 358 -6.41 8.55 -7.85
CA ASN A 358 -6.68 8.35 -6.42
C ASN A 358 -8.17 8.24 -6.08
N SER A 359 -9.09 8.60 -7.00
CA SER A 359 -10.53 8.36 -6.81
C SER A 359 -10.80 6.89 -6.53
N LEU A 360 -11.30 6.60 -5.33
CA LEU A 360 -11.49 5.23 -4.85
C LEU A 360 -12.53 4.47 -5.69
N GLY A 361 -13.57 5.17 -6.16
CA GLY A 361 -14.60 4.59 -7.02
C GLY A 361 -14.01 4.12 -8.35
N ARG A 362 -13.17 4.95 -8.98
CA ARG A 362 -12.48 4.61 -10.23
C ARG A 362 -11.49 3.46 -10.06
N GLN A 363 -10.72 3.44 -8.97
CA GLN A 363 -9.81 2.35 -8.66
C GLN A 363 -10.55 1.03 -8.43
N ARG A 364 -11.69 1.04 -7.72
CA ARG A 364 -12.53 -0.15 -7.55
C ARG A 364 -13.06 -0.65 -8.89
N ALA A 365 -13.56 0.26 -9.73
CA ALA A 365 -14.05 -0.09 -11.07
C ALA A 365 -12.95 -0.72 -11.94
N ALA A 366 -11.69 -0.29 -11.81
CA ALA A 366 -10.58 -0.90 -12.52
C ALA A 366 -10.37 -2.38 -12.12
N VAL A 367 -10.35 -2.67 -10.81
CA VAL A 367 -10.24 -4.06 -10.31
C VAL A 367 -11.42 -4.90 -10.79
N GLU A 368 -12.65 -4.38 -10.63
CA GLU A 368 -13.86 -5.11 -11.02
C GLU A 368 -13.90 -5.41 -12.51
N ASN A 369 -13.61 -4.42 -13.35
CA ASN A 369 -13.65 -4.58 -14.80
C ASN A 369 -12.53 -5.49 -15.32
N LEU A 370 -11.36 -5.52 -14.67
CA LEU A 370 -10.32 -6.51 -14.99
C LEU A 370 -10.82 -7.93 -14.71
N LEU A 371 -11.39 -8.17 -13.53
CA LEU A 371 -11.92 -9.49 -13.16
C LEU A 371 -13.09 -9.92 -14.04
N ARG A 372 -13.97 -8.98 -14.44
CA ARG A 372 -15.04 -9.22 -15.41
C ARG A 372 -14.49 -9.64 -16.77
N ALA A 373 -13.43 -8.98 -17.24
CA ALA A 373 -12.78 -9.35 -18.49
C ALA A 373 -12.23 -10.78 -18.45
N CYS A 374 -11.65 -11.21 -17.31
CA CYS A 374 -11.17 -12.58 -17.12
C CYS A 374 -12.27 -13.66 -17.25
N VAL A 375 -13.54 -13.30 -17.05
CA VAL A 375 -14.69 -14.20 -17.20
C VAL A 375 -15.54 -13.91 -18.44
N GLY A 376 -15.02 -13.11 -19.38
CA GLY A 376 -15.68 -12.81 -20.65
C GLY A 376 -16.85 -11.84 -20.55
N LEU A 377 -16.92 -11.04 -19.47
CA LEU A 377 -17.95 -10.01 -19.30
C LEU A 377 -17.41 -8.64 -19.73
N ALA A 378 -18.28 -7.86 -20.38
CA ALA A 378 -17.97 -6.46 -20.70
C ALA A 378 -17.83 -5.62 -19.43
N PRO A 379 -17.09 -4.49 -19.48
CA PRO A 379 -17.03 -3.53 -18.38
C PRO A 379 -18.44 -3.06 -17.97
N GLU A 380 -18.63 -2.86 -16.68
CA GLU A 380 -19.91 -2.32 -16.18
C GLU A 380 -20.03 -0.84 -16.55
N SER A 381 -21.19 -0.45 -17.11
CA SER A 381 -21.41 0.91 -17.63
C SER A 381 -22.47 1.70 -16.87
N ASP A 382 -23.27 1.02 -16.04
CA ASP A 382 -24.40 1.59 -15.30
C ASP A 382 -25.46 2.30 -16.18
N LEU A 383 -25.42 2.09 -17.50
CA LEU A 383 -26.33 2.75 -18.43
C LEU A 383 -27.77 2.26 -18.30
N LEU A 384 -27.99 0.96 -18.01
CA LEU A 384 -29.31 0.35 -17.79
C LEU A 384 -30.35 0.73 -18.88
N LEU A 385 -29.93 0.78 -20.15
CA LEU A 385 -30.75 1.28 -21.27
C LEU A 385 -32.00 0.44 -21.49
N GLU A 386 -31.99 -0.83 -21.10
CA GLU A 386 -33.14 -1.73 -21.15
C GLU A 386 -34.32 -1.19 -20.33
N THR A 387 -34.03 -0.41 -19.27
CA THR A 387 -35.04 0.24 -18.43
C THR A 387 -35.32 1.69 -18.84
N LYS A 388 -34.38 2.35 -19.52
CA LYS A 388 -34.47 3.77 -19.91
C LYS A 388 -34.98 3.99 -21.34
N CYS A 389 -34.88 2.97 -22.20
CA CYS A 389 -35.29 2.98 -23.60
C CYS A 389 -36.47 2.04 -23.84
N VAL A 390 -37.50 2.09 -22.98
CA VAL A 390 -38.74 1.33 -23.20
C VAL A 390 -39.46 1.92 -24.42
N PRO A 391 -39.76 1.14 -25.46
CA PRO A 391 -40.58 1.61 -26.58
C PRO A 391 -41.92 2.09 -26.02
N ALA A 392 -42.39 3.27 -26.46
CA ALA A 392 -43.75 3.69 -26.16
C ALA A 392 -44.67 2.55 -26.57
N ARG A 393 -45.34 1.91 -25.60
CA ARG A 393 -46.27 0.81 -25.87
C ARG A 393 -47.15 1.26 -27.01
N GLY A 394 -47.09 0.55 -28.14
CA GLY A 394 -48.03 0.74 -29.21
C GLY A 394 -49.42 0.66 -28.59
N GLY A 395 -50.15 1.76 -28.67
CA GLY A 395 -51.60 1.76 -28.48
C GLY A 395 -52.17 0.85 -29.55
N GLY A 396 -52.24 -0.45 -29.24
CA GLY A 396 -53.11 -1.38 -29.93
C GLY A 396 -54.51 -1.13 -29.39
N SER A 397 -55.25 -0.31 -30.12
CA SER A 397 -56.72 -0.33 -30.18
C SER A 397 -57.22 -1.67 -30.67
#